data_AF-A0A8S9AI36-F1
#
_entry.id   AF-A0A8S9AI36-F1
#
_cell.length_a   1.000
_cell.length_b   1.000
_cell.length_c   1.000
_cell.angle_alpha   90.00
_cell.angle_beta   90.00
_cell.angle_gamma   90.00
#
_symmetry.space_group_name_H-M   'P 1'
#
loop_
_entity.id
_entity.type
_entity.pdbx_description
1 polymer ?
#
loop_
_entity_poly.entity_id
_entity_poly.type
_entity_poly.pdbx_seq_one_letter_code
_entity_poly.pdbx_strand_id
1 'polypeptide(L)'
;MVDTVRALRPDVIVNAAAHTAVDRAESEPDLARTLNALTPGALAQEAARSAALFVHYSTDYVFDGSGQRPWLETDPPAPLSVYGRTKLEGEQAVQQSGAQHLIFRTSWVYAARGANFAKTMLRLAQQQERLTVIDDQWGAPTGAELLADVTAHAIRARQQRMAIGVLFVAGLVWPFFGSRGAVDVATLALIYVILGLGLNIVVGFAGLLDLGYVGFYAVGGYTYALLNQYFGLTFWECLPIAGAMSALFGFLLGFPVLRLRGDYLAIVTLGFGEIIRLLLNNLTSLTGGPDGISGIPKPTVFGIEMARNAKVEGTRTFHELLGWTYSGEHMVIFLYLLALLLVGATLLVSSRLIRMPMGRAWEALREDEIACRSLGLNPTRIKLSAFTLGASFAGIGGAFFAARQGLVNPESFTFIESALILAVVVLGGMGSQLGVILAALLLTALPELTREFAEYRMLVFGLVMILMMMWRPQGLLPARRPHVELPR
;
A
#
# COMPACT_ATOMS: atom_id res chain seq x y z
N MET A 1 -15.86 15.43 -32.51
CA MET A 1 -15.30 14.90 -31.23
C MET A 1 -14.45 13.67 -31.47
N VAL A 2 -14.96 12.61 -32.13
CA VAL A 2 -14.19 11.40 -32.47
C VAL A 2 -12.90 11.71 -33.24
N ASP A 3 -12.95 12.55 -34.27
CA ASP A 3 -11.76 12.90 -35.06
C ASP A 3 -10.70 13.64 -34.21
N THR A 4 -11.14 14.45 -33.25
CA THR A 4 -10.25 15.13 -32.29
C THR A 4 -9.53 14.11 -31.40
N VAL A 5 -10.24 13.10 -30.90
CA VAL A 5 -9.64 12.01 -30.10
C VAL A 5 -8.61 11.24 -30.94
N ARG A 6 -8.93 10.91 -32.19
CA ARG A 6 -8.01 10.22 -33.10
C ARG A 6 -6.75 11.04 -33.39
N ALA A 7 -6.89 12.35 -33.57
CA ALA A 7 -5.78 13.24 -33.85
C ALA A 7 -4.87 13.44 -32.63
N LEU A 8 -5.44 13.64 -31.44
CA LEU A 8 -4.68 13.93 -30.23
C LEU A 8 -4.13 12.69 -29.52
N ARG A 9 -4.76 11.53 -29.69
CA ARG A 9 -4.43 10.26 -28.99
C ARG A 9 -4.22 10.45 -27.47
N PRO A 10 -5.23 10.96 -26.74
CA PRO A 10 -5.09 11.23 -25.32
C PRO A 10 -4.99 9.94 -24.49
N ASP A 11 -4.26 9.97 -23.37
CA ASP A 11 -4.22 8.86 -22.39
C ASP A 11 -5.52 8.75 -21.57
N VAL A 12 -6.23 9.87 -21.39
CA VAL A 12 -7.47 9.95 -20.64
C VAL A 12 -8.47 10.85 -21.36
N ILE A 13 -9.71 10.38 -21.48
CA ILE A 13 -10.83 11.12 -22.07
C ILE A 13 -11.89 11.30 -21.00
N VAL A 14 -12.20 12.55 -20.65
CA VAL A 14 -13.26 12.86 -19.68
C VAL A 14 -14.47 13.41 -20.42
N ASN A 15 -15.52 12.61 -20.54
CA ASN A 15 -16.76 13.01 -21.18
C ASN A 15 -17.74 13.64 -20.18
N ALA A 16 -17.70 14.97 -20.11
CA ALA A 16 -18.66 15.80 -19.38
C ALA A 16 -19.80 16.37 -20.27
N ALA A 17 -19.86 16.00 -21.55
CA ALA A 17 -20.91 16.45 -22.45
C ALA A 17 -22.18 15.62 -22.25
N ALA A 18 -23.33 16.29 -22.12
CA ALA A 18 -24.64 15.65 -22.00
C ALA A 18 -25.75 16.66 -22.36
N HIS A 19 -26.89 16.13 -22.82
CA HIS A 19 -28.15 16.86 -22.84
C HIS A 19 -28.81 16.72 -21.46
N THR A 20 -28.73 17.77 -20.63
CA THR A 20 -29.11 17.72 -19.20
C THR A 20 -30.49 18.33 -18.89
N ALA A 21 -31.17 18.91 -19.89
CA ALA A 21 -32.49 19.48 -19.72
C ALA A 21 -33.55 18.36 -19.75
N VAL A 22 -33.89 17.81 -18.57
CA VAL A 22 -34.77 16.64 -18.41
C VAL A 22 -36.11 16.81 -19.14
N ASP A 23 -36.80 17.94 -18.93
CA ASP A 23 -38.10 18.18 -19.56
C ASP A 23 -37.99 18.34 -21.08
N ARG A 24 -36.91 18.95 -21.58
CA ARG A 24 -36.69 19.11 -23.03
C ARG A 24 -36.32 17.79 -23.70
N ALA A 25 -35.70 16.88 -22.98
CA ALA A 25 -35.36 15.56 -23.50
C ALA A 25 -36.62 14.78 -23.93
N GLU A 26 -37.76 14.99 -23.26
CA GLU A 26 -39.04 14.40 -23.65
C GLU A 26 -39.54 14.93 -25.01
N SER A 27 -39.30 16.22 -25.30
CA SER A 27 -39.65 16.84 -26.59
C SER A 27 -38.62 16.62 -27.70
N GLU A 28 -37.36 16.31 -27.35
CA GLU A 28 -36.23 16.17 -28.28
C GLU A 28 -35.49 14.82 -28.10
N PRO A 29 -36.19 13.67 -28.20
CA PRO A 29 -35.64 12.36 -27.81
C PRO A 29 -34.43 11.95 -28.68
N ASP A 30 -34.44 12.28 -29.97
CA ASP A 30 -33.33 11.94 -30.88
C ASP A 30 -32.06 12.73 -30.56
N LEU A 31 -32.20 14.01 -30.20
CA LEU A 31 -31.07 14.83 -29.78
C LEU A 31 -30.52 14.35 -28.43
N ALA A 32 -31.41 14.06 -27.48
CA ALA A 32 -31.05 13.50 -26.19
C ALA A 32 -30.29 12.17 -26.37
N ARG A 33 -30.79 11.26 -27.22
CA ARG A 33 -30.13 9.99 -27.54
C ARG A 33 -28.79 10.18 -28.24
N THR A 34 -28.70 11.10 -29.18
CA THR A 34 -27.44 11.40 -29.89
C THR A 34 -26.35 11.86 -28.93
N LEU A 35 -26.68 12.78 -28.02
CA LEU A 35 -25.72 13.35 -27.08
C LEU A 35 -25.43 12.45 -25.88
N ASN A 36 -26.44 11.75 -25.34
CA ASN A 36 -26.31 10.95 -24.12
C ASN A 36 -25.94 9.49 -24.36
N ALA A 37 -26.21 8.92 -25.56
CA ALA A 37 -25.95 7.51 -25.85
C ALA A 37 -24.95 7.29 -26.99
N LEU A 38 -25.24 7.83 -28.17
CA LEU A 38 -24.42 7.56 -29.37
C LEU A 38 -23.04 8.21 -29.26
N THR A 39 -22.97 9.46 -28.79
CA THR A 39 -21.71 10.19 -28.65
C THR A 39 -20.77 9.53 -27.63
N PRO A 40 -21.19 9.20 -26.40
CA PRO A 40 -20.33 8.48 -25.45
C PRO A 40 -19.89 7.11 -25.97
N GLY A 41 -20.79 6.36 -26.62
CA GLY A 41 -20.45 5.06 -27.20
C GLY A 41 -19.36 5.16 -28.28
N ALA A 42 -19.49 6.12 -29.19
CA ALA A 42 -18.48 6.35 -30.23
C ALA A 42 -17.13 6.80 -29.64
N LEU A 43 -17.14 7.69 -28.63
CA LEU A 43 -15.91 8.11 -27.95
C LEU A 43 -15.25 6.97 -27.18
N ALA A 44 -16.04 6.11 -26.55
CA ALA A 44 -15.52 4.94 -25.85
C ALA A 44 -14.90 3.93 -26.82
N GLN A 45 -15.50 3.69 -27.99
CA GLN A 45 -14.89 2.85 -29.03
C GLN A 45 -13.53 3.39 -29.48
N GLU A 46 -13.39 4.69 -29.65
CA GLU A 46 -12.08 5.29 -29.94
C GLU A 46 -11.11 5.18 -28.78
N ALA A 47 -11.59 5.35 -27.54
CA ALA A 47 -10.78 5.15 -26.35
C ALA A 47 -10.23 3.71 -26.27
N ALA A 48 -11.04 2.71 -26.63
CA ALA A 48 -10.59 1.32 -26.69
C ALA A 48 -9.47 1.12 -27.73
N ARG A 49 -9.59 1.75 -28.90
CA ARG A 49 -8.57 1.70 -29.97
C ARG A 49 -7.25 2.36 -29.55
N SER A 50 -7.31 3.47 -28.82
CA SER A 50 -6.13 4.19 -28.35
C SER A 50 -5.63 3.72 -26.97
N ALA A 51 -6.25 2.68 -26.38
CA ALA A 51 -6.01 2.23 -25.00
C ALA A 51 -6.15 3.35 -23.94
N ALA A 52 -6.96 4.37 -24.22
CA ALA A 52 -7.21 5.49 -23.32
C ALA A 52 -8.23 5.12 -22.24
N LEU A 53 -8.08 5.72 -21.05
CA LEU A 53 -9.10 5.63 -20.01
C LEU A 53 -10.27 6.56 -20.35
N PHE A 54 -11.49 6.01 -20.43
CA PHE A 54 -12.71 6.78 -20.68
C PHE A 54 -13.49 7.03 -19.38
N VAL A 55 -13.61 8.30 -18.98
CA VAL A 55 -14.45 8.70 -17.84
C VAL A 55 -15.76 9.25 -18.36
N HIS A 56 -16.87 8.73 -17.86
CA HIS A 56 -18.21 9.15 -18.25
C HIS A 56 -19.07 9.50 -17.04
N TYR A 57 -19.75 10.64 -17.08
CA TYR A 57 -20.73 11.02 -16.07
C TYR A 57 -22.13 10.61 -16.51
N SER A 58 -22.78 9.81 -15.66
CA SER A 58 -24.17 9.40 -15.79
C SER A 58 -25.02 10.07 -14.70
N THR A 59 -26.20 9.54 -14.40
CA THR A 59 -27.20 10.17 -13.55
C THR A 59 -27.89 9.16 -12.64
N ASP A 60 -28.41 9.63 -11.52
CA ASP A 60 -29.38 8.96 -10.66
C ASP A 60 -30.71 8.62 -11.38
N TYR A 61 -31.08 9.34 -12.44
CA TYR A 61 -32.30 9.08 -13.24
C TYR A 61 -32.27 7.74 -14.01
N VAL A 62 -31.18 6.98 -13.93
CA VAL A 62 -31.15 5.58 -14.39
C VAL A 62 -31.96 4.65 -13.48
N PHE A 63 -32.26 5.08 -12.25
CA PHE A 63 -33.12 4.37 -11.32
C PHE A 63 -34.56 4.91 -11.38
N ASP A 64 -35.51 4.14 -10.85
CA ASP A 64 -36.94 4.51 -10.85
C ASP A 64 -37.32 5.51 -9.74
N GLY A 65 -36.40 5.77 -8.80
CA GLY A 65 -36.62 6.67 -7.67
C GLY A 65 -37.52 6.10 -6.57
N SER A 66 -37.89 4.83 -6.63
CA SER A 66 -38.74 4.18 -5.62
C SER A 66 -37.95 3.76 -4.36
N GLY A 67 -38.65 3.71 -3.22
CA GLY A 67 -38.09 3.24 -1.96
C GLY A 67 -37.46 4.33 -1.08
N GLN A 68 -36.86 3.91 0.03
CA GLN A 68 -36.27 4.80 1.06
C GLN A 68 -34.79 4.52 1.34
N ARG A 69 -34.21 3.51 0.67
CA ARG A 69 -32.79 3.16 0.84
C ARG A 69 -31.94 3.88 -0.21
N PRO A 70 -30.69 4.26 0.09
CA PRO A 70 -29.75 4.68 -0.92
C PRO A 70 -29.52 3.59 -1.97
N TRP A 71 -29.47 3.99 -3.24
CA TRP A 71 -29.14 3.09 -4.36
C TRP A 71 -27.64 2.74 -4.37
N LEU A 72 -27.34 1.48 -4.67
CA LEU A 72 -25.98 0.97 -4.87
C LEU A 72 -25.68 0.84 -6.37
N GLU A 73 -24.41 0.85 -6.74
CA GLU A 73 -23.98 0.71 -8.15
C GLU A 73 -24.40 -0.62 -8.77
N THR A 74 -24.59 -1.65 -7.93
CA THR A 74 -25.03 -2.99 -8.31
C THR A 74 -26.53 -3.16 -8.43
N ASP A 75 -27.33 -2.16 -8.01
CA ASP A 75 -28.78 -2.23 -8.14
C ASP A 75 -29.23 -2.14 -9.62
N PRO A 76 -30.32 -2.84 -10.01
CA PRO A 76 -30.79 -2.84 -11.38
C PRO A 76 -31.36 -1.46 -11.78
N PRO A 77 -30.93 -0.87 -12.91
CA PRO A 77 -31.49 0.38 -13.38
C PRO A 77 -32.88 0.18 -14.01
N ALA A 78 -33.78 1.14 -13.80
CA ALA A 78 -35.16 1.17 -14.28
C ALA A 78 -35.61 2.62 -14.58
N PRO A 79 -35.02 3.27 -15.60
CA PRO A 79 -35.26 4.68 -15.86
C PRO A 79 -36.69 4.96 -16.32
N LEU A 80 -37.31 6.00 -15.75
CA LEU A 80 -38.67 6.41 -16.08
C LEU A 80 -38.75 7.48 -17.18
N SER A 81 -37.72 8.35 -17.29
CA SER A 81 -37.69 9.46 -18.26
C SER A 81 -36.88 9.14 -19.52
N VAL A 82 -37.10 9.88 -20.61
CA VAL A 82 -36.24 9.84 -21.81
C VAL A 82 -34.80 10.19 -21.45
N TYR A 83 -34.58 11.18 -20.59
CA TYR A 83 -33.25 11.52 -20.10
C TYR A 83 -32.57 10.33 -19.40
N GLY A 84 -33.25 9.67 -18.46
CA GLY A 84 -32.74 8.50 -17.77
C GLY A 84 -32.44 7.33 -18.71
N ARG A 85 -33.36 7.03 -19.64
CA ARG A 85 -33.22 5.97 -20.64
C ARG A 85 -32.02 6.19 -21.56
N THR A 86 -31.87 7.40 -22.09
CA THR A 86 -30.74 7.73 -22.99
C THR A 86 -29.39 7.74 -22.26
N LYS A 87 -29.34 8.14 -20.98
CA LYS A 87 -28.12 8.05 -20.16
C LYS A 87 -27.75 6.60 -19.86
N LEU A 88 -28.73 5.74 -19.55
CA LEU A 88 -28.50 4.32 -19.35
C LEU A 88 -28.01 3.63 -20.64
N GLU A 89 -28.61 3.94 -21.79
CA GLU A 89 -28.14 3.46 -23.10
C GLU A 89 -26.67 3.86 -23.34
N GLY A 90 -26.29 5.08 -22.95
CA GLY A 90 -24.89 5.54 -22.96
C GLY A 90 -23.97 4.73 -22.06
N GLU A 91 -24.37 4.43 -20.82
CA GLU A 91 -23.59 3.55 -19.93
C GLU A 91 -23.34 2.18 -20.58
N GLN A 92 -24.39 1.58 -21.14
CA GLN A 92 -24.33 0.28 -21.79
C GLN A 92 -23.42 0.31 -23.02
N ALA A 93 -23.51 1.37 -23.85
CA ALA A 93 -22.65 1.54 -25.00
C ALA A 93 -21.17 1.68 -24.62
N VAL A 94 -20.88 2.42 -23.53
CA VAL A 94 -19.52 2.54 -22.99
C VAL A 94 -19.02 1.18 -22.48
N GLN A 95 -19.84 0.43 -21.74
CA GLN A 95 -19.48 -0.89 -21.24
C GLN A 95 -19.22 -1.91 -22.37
N GLN A 96 -20.05 -1.89 -23.41
CA GLN A 96 -19.95 -2.78 -24.57
C GLN A 96 -18.79 -2.41 -25.51
N SER A 97 -18.27 -1.18 -25.45
CA SER A 97 -17.19 -0.72 -26.33
C SER A 97 -15.85 -1.44 -26.13
N GLY A 98 -15.67 -2.15 -25.00
CA GLY A 98 -14.40 -2.76 -24.60
C GLY A 98 -13.36 -1.76 -24.06
N ALA A 99 -13.72 -0.47 -23.96
CA ALA A 99 -12.84 0.54 -23.39
C ALA A 99 -12.61 0.32 -21.89
N GLN A 100 -11.42 0.66 -21.43
CA GLN A 100 -11.21 0.87 -19.99
C GLN A 100 -12.00 2.11 -19.56
N HIS A 101 -12.92 1.96 -18.61
CA HIS A 101 -13.83 3.05 -18.28
C HIS A 101 -14.06 3.24 -16.78
N LEU A 102 -14.51 4.45 -16.42
CA LEU A 102 -15.10 4.82 -15.13
C LEU A 102 -16.43 5.51 -15.40
N ILE A 103 -17.52 5.00 -14.82
CA ILE A 103 -18.84 5.62 -14.92
C ILE A 103 -19.20 6.19 -13.54
N PHE A 104 -19.41 7.49 -13.47
CA PHE A 104 -19.85 8.19 -12.26
C PHE A 104 -21.33 8.56 -12.39
N ARG A 105 -22.21 7.86 -11.68
CA ARG A 105 -23.61 8.27 -11.51
C ARG A 105 -23.65 9.40 -10.48
N THR A 106 -24.16 10.56 -10.86
CA THR A 106 -24.27 11.74 -9.98
C THR A 106 -25.70 12.24 -9.92
N SER A 107 -26.02 13.03 -8.90
CA SER A 107 -27.32 13.65 -8.68
C SER A 107 -27.16 15.16 -8.45
N TRP A 108 -28.11 15.92 -8.97
CA TRP A 108 -28.39 17.30 -8.55
C TRP A 108 -27.16 18.20 -8.58
N VAL A 109 -26.47 18.18 -9.72
CA VAL A 109 -25.17 18.85 -9.89
C VAL A 109 -25.35 20.36 -9.89
N TYR A 110 -24.52 21.07 -9.12
CA TYR A 110 -24.43 22.53 -9.13
C TYR A 110 -22.99 23.01 -9.27
N ALA A 111 -22.84 24.23 -9.79
CA ALA A 111 -21.53 24.84 -10.02
C ALA A 111 -21.61 26.37 -10.03
N ALA A 112 -20.47 27.04 -9.81
CA ALA A 112 -20.36 28.49 -9.96
C ALA A 112 -20.59 28.96 -11.40
N ARG A 113 -20.37 28.10 -12.40
CA ARG A 113 -20.61 28.37 -13.84
C ARG A 113 -21.80 27.56 -14.35
N GLY A 114 -22.49 28.07 -15.37
CA GLY A 114 -23.69 27.44 -15.93
C GLY A 114 -24.97 27.69 -15.11
N ALA A 115 -26.10 27.21 -15.64
CA ALA A 115 -27.40 27.23 -14.98
C ALA A 115 -27.54 26.03 -14.03
N ASN A 116 -28.13 26.24 -12.86
CA ASN A 116 -28.42 25.18 -11.89
C ASN A 116 -29.55 25.62 -10.94
N PHE A 117 -30.01 24.68 -10.12
CA PHE A 117 -31.10 24.89 -9.18
C PHE A 117 -30.80 26.01 -8.17
N ALA A 118 -29.61 26.02 -7.55
CA ALA A 118 -29.24 27.03 -6.55
C ALA A 118 -29.29 28.46 -7.12
N LYS A 119 -28.73 28.69 -8.32
CA LYS A 119 -28.82 29.99 -8.99
C LYS A 119 -30.25 30.37 -9.39
N THR A 120 -31.05 29.38 -9.77
CA THR A 120 -32.46 29.59 -10.10
C THR A 120 -33.22 30.07 -8.86
N MET A 121 -33.02 29.43 -7.72
CA MET A 121 -33.60 29.85 -6.44
C MET A 121 -33.15 31.25 -6.04
N LEU A 122 -31.85 31.57 -6.13
CA LEU A 122 -31.34 32.91 -5.83
C LEU A 122 -31.95 33.99 -6.72
N ARG A 123 -32.08 33.73 -8.02
CA ARG A 123 -32.71 34.66 -8.97
C ARG A 123 -34.20 34.85 -8.67
N LEU A 124 -34.93 33.76 -8.43
CA LEU A 124 -36.36 33.84 -8.13
C LEU A 124 -36.62 34.54 -6.79
N ALA A 125 -35.78 34.31 -5.77
CA ALA A 125 -35.88 34.97 -4.47
C ALA A 125 -35.70 36.50 -4.54
N GLN A 126 -35.00 37.01 -5.55
CA GLN A 126 -34.89 38.46 -5.80
C GLN A 126 -36.15 39.06 -6.45
N GLN A 127 -36.98 38.22 -7.08
CA GLN A 127 -38.10 38.66 -7.92
C GLN A 127 -39.46 38.34 -7.32
N GLN A 128 -39.53 37.39 -6.39
CA GLN A 128 -40.78 36.84 -5.85
C GLN A 128 -40.72 36.79 -4.33
N GLU A 129 -41.78 37.27 -3.67
CA GLU A 129 -41.91 37.22 -2.20
C GLU A 129 -42.19 35.80 -1.67
N ARG A 130 -42.71 34.90 -2.52
CA ARG A 130 -43.02 33.51 -2.18
C ARG A 130 -42.55 32.59 -3.29
N LEU A 131 -41.88 31.50 -2.90
CA LEU A 131 -41.42 30.43 -3.78
C LEU A 131 -42.08 29.11 -3.38
N THR A 132 -42.45 28.29 -4.36
CA THR A 132 -42.96 26.94 -4.14
C THR A 132 -41.92 25.95 -4.65
N VAL A 133 -41.46 25.05 -3.78
CA VAL A 133 -40.44 24.03 -4.07
C VAL A 133 -40.99 22.68 -3.63
N ILE A 134 -40.67 21.65 -4.40
CA ILE A 134 -41.06 20.26 -4.15
C ILE A 134 -40.32 19.72 -2.91
N ASP A 135 -41.04 19.10 -1.97
CA ASP A 135 -40.49 18.58 -0.69
C ASP A 135 -40.61 17.05 -0.56
N ASP A 136 -41.23 16.38 -1.53
CA ASP A 136 -41.38 14.91 -1.56
C ASP A 136 -40.34 14.21 -2.45
N GLN A 137 -39.34 14.94 -2.96
CA GLN A 137 -38.22 14.41 -3.72
C GLN A 137 -36.94 14.51 -2.91
N TRP A 138 -36.30 13.36 -2.68
CA TRP A 138 -35.06 13.28 -1.91
C TRP A 138 -33.87 12.95 -2.82
N GLY A 139 -32.76 13.63 -2.59
CA GLY A 139 -31.53 13.47 -3.36
C GLY A 139 -30.35 14.15 -2.67
N ALA A 140 -29.17 14.07 -3.29
CA ALA A 140 -27.96 14.67 -2.78
C ALA A 140 -27.44 15.75 -3.76
N PRO A 141 -27.52 17.05 -3.40
CA PRO A 141 -26.88 18.12 -4.17
C PRO A 141 -25.37 17.89 -4.26
N THR A 142 -24.84 17.83 -5.47
CA THR A 142 -23.41 17.51 -5.69
C THR A 142 -22.68 18.66 -6.37
N GLY A 143 -21.59 19.15 -5.78
CA GLY A 143 -20.77 20.19 -6.39
C GLY A 143 -19.96 19.63 -7.58
N ALA A 144 -19.93 20.35 -8.70
CA ALA A 144 -19.11 19.97 -9.86
C ALA A 144 -17.59 19.95 -9.53
N GLU A 145 -17.15 20.78 -8.58
CA GLU A 145 -15.78 20.79 -8.07
C GLU A 145 -15.45 19.48 -7.34
N LEU A 146 -16.36 19.03 -6.47
CA LEU A 146 -16.24 17.73 -5.80
C LEU A 146 -16.17 16.57 -6.81
N LEU A 147 -17.02 16.59 -7.84
CA LEU A 147 -16.98 15.58 -8.91
C LEU A 147 -15.65 15.58 -9.66
N ALA A 148 -15.10 16.77 -9.96
CA ALA A 148 -13.80 16.89 -10.61
C ALA A 148 -12.67 16.35 -9.73
N ASP A 149 -12.67 16.67 -8.44
CA ASP A 149 -11.68 16.17 -7.47
C ASP A 149 -11.75 14.66 -7.32
N VAL A 150 -12.95 14.10 -7.12
CA VAL A 150 -13.16 12.65 -7.03
C VAL A 150 -12.70 11.95 -8.31
N THR A 151 -12.99 12.54 -9.47
CA THR A 151 -12.55 12.00 -10.77
C THR A 151 -11.03 11.99 -10.90
N ALA A 152 -10.35 13.09 -10.55
CA ALA A 152 -8.89 13.17 -10.59
C ALA A 152 -8.24 12.14 -9.65
N HIS A 153 -8.80 11.96 -8.44
CA HIS A 153 -8.32 10.96 -7.48
C HIS A 153 -8.53 9.54 -8.01
N ALA A 154 -9.67 9.24 -8.64
CA ALA A 154 -9.95 7.94 -9.22
C ALA A 154 -9.00 7.59 -10.38
N ILE A 155 -8.74 8.55 -11.28
CA ILE A 155 -7.78 8.40 -12.38
C ILE A 155 -6.39 8.09 -11.82
N ARG A 156 -5.92 8.89 -10.85
CA ARG A 156 -4.61 8.71 -10.22
C ARG A 156 -4.48 7.37 -9.49
N ALA A 157 -5.51 6.97 -8.74
CA ALA A 157 -5.51 5.71 -8.01
C ALA A 157 -5.42 4.50 -8.96
N ARG A 158 -6.10 4.57 -10.12
CA ARG A 158 -6.00 3.53 -11.15
C ARG A 158 -4.59 3.45 -11.75
N GLN A 159 -4.04 4.59 -12.17
CA GLN A 159 -2.68 4.64 -12.74
C GLN A 159 -1.63 4.10 -11.76
N GLN A 160 -1.72 4.48 -10.48
CA GLN A 160 -0.82 3.95 -9.45
C GLN A 160 -0.94 2.44 -9.26
N ARG A 161 -2.16 1.89 -9.25
CA ARG A 161 -2.37 0.43 -9.16
C ARG A 161 -1.76 -0.30 -10.35
N MET A 162 -1.90 0.24 -11.57
CA MET A 162 -1.29 -0.33 -12.77
C MET A 162 0.23 -0.29 -12.70
N ALA A 163 0.83 0.85 -12.31
CA ALA A 163 2.27 0.98 -12.17
C ALA A 163 2.85 -0.01 -11.13
N ILE A 164 2.18 -0.16 -9.98
CA ILE A 164 2.57 -1.15 -8.96
C ILE A 164 2.46 -2.57 -9.52
N GLY A 165 1.39 -2.88 -10.27
CA GLY A 165 1.22 -4.18 -10.92
C GLY A 165 2.34 -4.48 -11.91
N VAL A 166 2.71 -3.52 -12.77
CA VAL A 166 3.81 -3.65 -13.73
C VAL A 166 5.14 -3.84 -13.02
N LEU A 167 5.43 -3.07 -11.98
CA LEU A 167 6.65 -3.22 -11.18
C LEU A 167 6.73 -4.58 -10.49
N PHE A 168 5.60 -5.09 -9.99
CA PHE A 168 5.54 -6.42 -9.37
C PHE A 168 5.82 -7.54 -10.39
N VAL A 169 5.24 -7.44 -11.59
CA VAL A 169 5.50 -8.38 -12.69
C VAL A 169 6.96 -8.29 -13.15
N ALA A 170 7.50 -7.08 -13.29
CA ALA A 170 8.92 -6.88 -13.62
C ALA A 170 9.83 -7.50 -12.56
N GLY A 171 9.51 -7.32 -11.27
CA GLY A 171 10.20 -7.96 -10.16
C GLY A 171 10.12 -9.50 -10.22
N LEU A 172 8.98 -10.06 -10.59
CA LEU A 172 8.81 -11.52 -10.75
C LEU A 172 9.72 -12.09 -11.85
N VAL A 173 9.91 -11.36 -12.94
CA VAL A 173 10.64 -11.81 -14.13
C VAL A 173 12.15 -11.52 -14.06
N TRP A 174 12.55 -10.44 -13.40
CA TRP A 174 13.95 -10.01 -13.31
C TRP A 174 14.97 -11.07 -12.78
N PRO A 175 14.70 -11.88 -11.74
CA PRO A 175 15.71 -12.79 -11.19
C PRO A 175 16.13 -13.91 -12.15
N PHE A 176 15.36 -14.15 -13.23
CA PHE A 176 15.72 -15.12 -14.28
C PHE A 176 16.78 -14.61 -15.25
N PHE A 177 17.08 -13.30 -15.23
CA PHE A 177 18.07 -12.66 -16.10
C PHE A 177 19.25 -12.06 -15.30
N GLY A 178 19.09 -11.91 -13.99
CA GLY A 178 20.11 -11.35 -13.10
C GLY A 178 21.21 -12.35 -12.74
N SER A 179 22.39 -11.83 -12.39
CA SER A 179 23.46 -12.67 -11.83
C SER A 179 23.09 -13.16 -10.42
N ARG A 180 23.63 -14.31 -10.00
CA ARG A 180 23.41 -14.86 -8.65
C ARG A 180 23.66 -13.83 -7.53
N GLY A 181 24.73 -13.04 -7.66
CA GLY A 181 25.06 -11.99 -6.68
C GLY A 181 24.03 -10.87 -6.65
N ALA A 182 23.57 -10.42 -7.83
CA ALA A 182 22.54 -9.38 -7.92
C ALA A 182 21.20 -9.84 -7.31
N VAL A 183 20.79 -11.09 -7.57
CA VAL A 183 19.56 -11.65 -7.00
C VAL A 183 19.66 -11.79 -5.48
N ASP A 184 20.83 -12.18 -4.96
CA ASP A 184 21.04 -12.27 -3.52
C ASP A 184 21.00 -10.89 -2.83
N VAL A 185 21.66 -9.87 -3.40
CA VAL A 185 21.59 -8.48 -2.92
C VAL A 185 20.15 -7.95 -2.99
N ALA A 186 19.42 -8.23 -4.08
CA ALA A 186 18.03 -7.83 -4.20
C ALA A 186 17.13 -8.56 -3.20
N THR A 187 17.42 -9.81 -2.85
CA THR A 187 16.72 -10.53 -1.77
C THR A 187 16.96 -9.87 -0.43
N LEU A 188 18.20 -9.40 -0.16
CA LEU A 188 18.49 -8.60 1.02
C LEU A 188 17.66 -7.31 1.03
N ALA A 189 17.61 -6.61 -0.10
CA ALA A 189 16.85 -5.37 -0.21
C ALA A 189 15.36 -5.58 0.09
N LEU A 190 14.77 -6.68 -0.38
CA LEU A 190 13.38 -7.06 -0.07
C LEU A 190 13.16 -7.35 1.42
N ILE A 191 14.16 -7.87 2.14
CA ILE A 191 14.08 -8.00 3.61
C ILE A 191 14.01 -6.61 4.26
N TYR A 192 14.88 -5.67 3.86
CA TYR A 192 14.81 -4.29 4.36
C TYR A 192 13.50 -3.59 3.97
N VAL A 193 12.87 -3.96 2.84
CA VAL A 193 11.51 -3.49 2.53
C VAL A 193 10.51 -3.98 3.59
N ILE A 194 10.54 -5.26 3.97
CA ILE A 194 9.64 -5.80 5.02
C ILE A 194 9.89 -5.09 6.35
N LEU A 195 11.16 -4.97 6.77
CA LEU A 195 11.56 -4.33 8.01
C LEU A 195 11.18 -2.85 8.01
N GLY A 196 11.46 -2.13 6.92
CA GLY A 196 11.12 -0.72 6.76
C GLY A 196 9.60 -0.49 6.77
N LEU A 197 8.81 -1.34 6.09
CA LEU A 197 7.35 -1.24 6.10
C LEU A 197 6.78 -1.51 7.51
N GLY A 198 7.35 -2.47 8.24
CA GLY A 198 6.98 -2.74 9.63
C GLY A 198 7.32 -1.58 10.57
N LEU A 199 8.53 -1.03 10.49
CA LEU A 199 8.94 0.13 11.29
C LEU A 199 8.16 1.40 10.91
N ASN A 200 7.75 1.54 9.65
CA ASN A 200 6.94 2.66 9.19
C ASN A 200 5.54 2.68 9.85
N ILE A 201 5.03 1.56 10.36
CA ILE A 201 3.82 1.54 11.21
C ILE A 201 4.05 2.31 12.51
N VAL A 202 5.18 2.05 13.17
CA VAL A 202 5.54 2.62 14.47
C VAL A 202 5.98 4.07 14.33
N VAL A 203 6.98 4.33 13.50
CA VAL A 203 7.60 5.66 13.32
C VAL A 203 6.75 6.52 12.40
N GLY A 204 6.34 5.96 11.26
CA GLY A 204 5.64 6.70 10.21
C GLY A 204 4.19 7.03 10.55
N PHE A 205 3.40 6.05 10.98
CA PHE A 205 1.98 6.29 11.26
C PHE A 205 1.72 6.71 12.70
N ALA A 206 2.30 6.02 13.69
CA ALA A 206 2.07 6.32 15.11
C ALA A 206 2.99 7.40 15.69
N GLY A 207 4.07 7.80 15.00
CA GLY A 207 4.98 8.86 15.44
C GLY A 207 5.89 8.47 16.61
N LEU A 208 6.13 7.17 16.80
CA LEU A 208 6.90 6.63 17.91
C LEU A 208 8.31 6.28 17.41
N LEU A 209 9.34 6.93 17.97
CA LEU A 209 10.72 6.66 17.58
C LEU A 209 11.18 5.32 18.20
N ASP A 210 11.52 4.36 17.34
CA ASP A 210 11.99 3.03 17.75
C ASP A 210 13.39 2.77 17.17
N LEU A 211 14.42 3.00 17.99
CA LEU A 211 15.83 2.71 17.66
C LEU A 211 16.21 1.26 17.98
N GLY A 212 15.33 0.52 18.66
CA GLY A 212 15.51 -0.86 19.10
C GLY A 212 14.95 -1.90 18.15
N TYR A 213 14.47 -1.49 16.98
CA TYR A 213 13.70 -2.34 16.08
C TYR A 213 14.42 -3.65 15.70
N VAL A 214 15.75 -3.61 15.64
CA VAL A 214 16.61 -4.78 15.41
C VAL A 214 16.42 -5.90 16.46
N GLY A 215 15.99 -5.58 17.68
CA GLY A 215 15.69 -6.57 18.72
C GLY A 215 14.53 -7.48 18.32
N PHE A 216 13.46 -6.94 17.72
CA PHE A 216 12.34 -7.73 17.21
C PHE A 216 12.75 -8.58 15.99
N TYR A 217 13.62 -8.03 15.15
CA TYR A 217 14.23 -8.75 14.04
C TYR A 217 15.06 -9.96 14.53
N ALA A 218 15.85 -9.79 15.59
CA ALA A 218 16.61 -10.86 16.24
C ALA A 218 15.69 -11.92 16.86
N VAL A 219 14.65 -11.50 17.59
CA VAL A 219 13.66 -12.42 18.18
C VAL A 219 13.05 -13.32 17.11
N GLY A 220 12.67 -12.79 15.95
CA GLY A 220 12.14 -13.59 14.84
C GLY A 220 13.12 -14.61 14.29
N GLY A 221 14.37 -14.20 14.03
CA GLY A 221 15.41 -15.09 13.50
C GLY A 221 15.75 -16.23 14.45
N TYR A 222 15.93 -15.93 15.73
CA TYR A 222 16.18 -16.94 16.75
C TYR A 222 14.96 -17.81 17.05
N THR A 223 13.74 -17.26 16.97
CA THR A 223 12.52 -18.08 17.10
C THR A 223 12.50 -19.18 16.04
N TYR A 224 12.81 -18.85 14.77
CA TYR A 224 12.88 -19.86 13.73
C TYR A 224 13.98 -20.90 13.99
N ALA A 225 15.19 -20.44 14.29
CA ALA A 225 16.33 -21.32 14.51
C ALA A 225 16.10 -22.31 15.67
N LEU A 226 15.62 -21.81 16.81
CA LEU A 226 15.36 -22.62 18.00
C LEU A 226 14.20 -23.60 17.78
N LEU A 227 13.09 -23.15 17.19
CA LEU A 227 11.95 -24.04 16.93
C LEU A 227 12.29 -25.15 15.95
N ASN A 228 13.08 -24.86 14.93
CA ASN A 228 13.56 -25.88 14.02
C ASN A 228 14.53 -26.85 14.71
N GLN A 229 15.50 -26.36 15.48
CA GLN A 229 16.51 -27.20 16.13
C GLN A 229 15.93 -28.13 17.21
N TYR A 230 15.02 -27.63 18.05
CA TYR A 230 14.48 -28.39 19.18
C TYR A 230 13.21 -29.17 18.84
N PHE A 231 12.35 -28.64 17.97
CA PHE A 231 11.04 -29.24 17.65
C PHE A 231 10.92 -29.74 16.22
N GLY A 232 11.93 -29.51 15.37
CA GLY A 232 11.91 -29.94 13.96
C GLY A 232 10.90 -29.18 13.10
N LEU A 233 10.34 -28.07 13.59
CA LEU A 233 9.31 -27.31 12.87
C LEU A 233 9.85 -26.75 11.55
N THR A 234 9.02 -26.79 10.53
CA THR A 234 9.36 -26.31 9.19
C THR A 234 9.37 -24.79 9.14
N PHE A 235 10.01 -24.23 8.10
CA PHE A 235 10.00 -22.78 7.87
C PHE A 235 8.58 -22.17 7.88
N TRP A 236 7.62 -22.86 7.26
CA TRP A 236 6.25 -22.36 7.11
C TRP A 236 5.47 -22.30 8.42
N GLU A 237 5.74 -23.21 9.34
CA GLU A 237 5.17 -23.20 10.70
C GLU A 237 5.85 -22.16 11.57
N CYS A 238 7.17 -22.05 11.45
CA CYS A 238 7.96 -21.08 12.21
C CYS A 238 7.71 -19.63 11.78
N LEU A 239 7.36 -19.37 10.52
CA LEU A 239 7.13 -18.02 10.01
C LEU A 239 6.04 -17.24 10.77
N PRO A 240 4.79 -17.75 10.92
CA PRO A 240 3.78 -17.07 11.71
C PRO A 240 4.13 -17.05 13.20
N ILE A 241 4.78 -18.09 13.74
CA ILE A 241 5.19 -18.13 15.15
C ILE A 241 6.25 -17.07 15.45
N ALA A 242 7.23 -16.87 14.56
CA ALA A 242 8.24 -15.82 14.69
C ALA A 242 7.62 -14.41 14.67
N GLY A 243 6.62 -14.19 13.80
CA GLY A 243 5.82 -12.98 13.81
C GLY A 243 5.05 -12.80 15.12
N ALA A 244 4.41 -13.85 15.64
CA ALA A 244 3.67 -13.81 16.90
C ALA A 244 4.57 -13.59 18.12
N MET A 245 5.74 -14.23 18.17
CA MET A 245 6.74 -14.04 19.22
C MET A 245 7.27 -12.61 19.21
N SER A 246 7.58 -12.06 18.04
CA SER A 246 8.04 -10.68 17.95
C SER A 246 6.92 -9.69 18.31
N ALA A 247 5.67 -10.00 17.94
CA ALA A 247 4.49 -9.24 18.38
C ALA A 247 4.33 -9.24 19.91
N LEU A 248 4.54 -10.40 20.55
CA LEU A 248 4.51 -10.54 22.01
C LEU A 248 5.58 -9.68 22.67
N PHE A 249 6.83 -9.75 22.20
CA PHE A 249 7.91 -8.89 22.71
C PHE A 249 7.62 -7.41 22.45
N GLY A 250 7.03 -7.05 21.29
CA GLY A 250 6.59 -5.68 20.99
C GLY A 250 5.48 -5.20 21.94
N PHE A 251 4.54 -6.07 22.29
CA PHE A 251 3.50 -5.79 23.27
C PHE A 251 4.09 -5.58 24.67
N LEU A 252 5.01 -6.46 25.09
CA LEU A 252 5.68 -6.38 26.39
C LEU A 252 6.53 -5.11 26.52
N LEU A 253 7.36 -4.80 25.51
CA LEU A 253 8.15 -3.57 25.47
C LEU A 253 7.26 -2.33 25.43
N GLY A 254 6.12 -2.44 24.75
CA GLY A 254 5.15 -1.37 24.61
C GLY A 254 4.72 -0.79 25.96
N PHE A 255 4.54 -1.61 27.01
CA PHE A 255 4.06 -1.16 28.32
C PHE A 255 4.95 -0.15 29.04
N PRO A 256 6.26 -0.42 29.29
CA PRO A 256 7.19 0.59 29.82
C PRO A 256 7.24 1.86 28.96
N VAL A 257 7.21 1.65 27.64
CA VAL A 257 7.30 2.70 26.62
C VAL A 257 6.13 3.69 26.67
N LEU A 258 4.93 3.28 27.08
CA LEU A 258 3.74 4.16 27.11
C LEU A 258 3.89 5.39 28.01
N ARG A 259 4.79 5.33 28.99
CA ARG A 259 5.04 6.41 29.95
C ARG A 259 6.07 7.42 29.44
N LEU A 260 6.75 7.11 28.34
CA LEU A 260 7.86 7.88 27.80
C LEU A 260 7.43 8.63 26.54
N ARG A 261 8.09 9.76 26.28
CA ARG A 261 7.84 10.61 25.12
C ARG A 261 9.17 11.08 24.53
N GLY A 262 9.16 11.33 23.22
CA GLY A 262 10.31 11.85 22.49
C GLY A 262 11.57 11.00 22.67
N ASP A 263 12.66 11.63 23.06
CA ASP A 263 13.99 10.99 23.11
C ASP A 263 14.08 9.87 24.15
N TYR A 264 13.34 9.95 25.26
CA TYR A 264 13.33 8.89 26.27
C TYR A 264 12.77 7.58 25.72
N LEU A 265 11.80 7.66 24.81
CA LEU A 265 11.28 6.48 24.11
C LEU A 265 12.36 5.84 23.22
N ALA A 266 13.12 6.68 22.52
CA ALA A 266 14.21 6.23 21.65
C ALA A 266 15.33 5.53 22.44
N ILE A 267 15.70 6.07 23.60
CA ILE A 267 16.73 5.49 24.48
C ILE A 267 16.29 4.12 25.01
N VAL A 268 15.04 3.98 25.45
CA VAL A 268 14.54 2.70 25.99
C VAL A 268 14.41 1.63 24.91
N THR A 269 13.97 2.00 23.71
CA THR A 269 13.94 1.05 22.59
C THR A 269 15.34 0.60 22.20
N LEU A 270 16.31 1.53 22.07
CA LEU A 270 17.72 1.19 21.86
C LEU A 270 18.23 0.21 22.94
N GLY A 271 17.95 0.51 24.21
CA GLY A 271 18.30 -0.36 25.33
C GLY A 271 17.70 -1.75 25.19
N PHE A 272 16.44 -1.87 24.77
CA PHE A 272 15.82 -3.17 24.49
C PHE A 272 16.54 -3.95 23.39
N GLY A 273 16.85 -3.32 22.26
CA GLY A 273 17.59 -3.98 21.16
C GLY A 273 18.95 -4.51 21.62
N GLU A 274 19.69 -3.70 22.38
CA GLU A 274 20.97 -4.08 22.97
C GLU A 274 20.84 -5.19 24.03
N ILE A 275 19.82 -5.13 24.90
CA ILE A 275 19.53 -6.17 25.89
C ILE A 275 19.25 -7.50 25.18
N ILE A 276 18.45 -7.51 24.11
CA ILE A 276 18.19 -8.73 23.34
C ILE A 276 19.48 -9.26 22.73
N ARG A 277 20.31 -8.42 22.10
CA ARG A 277 21.59 -8.87 21.51
C ARG A 277 22.51 -9.46 22.58
N LEU A 278 22.67 -8.77 23.71
CA LEU A 278 23.51 -9.24 24.82
C LEU A 278 22.97 -10.52 25.44
N LEU A 279 21.64 -10.65 25.58
CA LEU A 279 21.01 -11.87 26.07
C LEU A 279 21.31 -13.05 25.13
N LEU A 280 21.12 -12.86 23.83
CA LEU A 280 21.42 -13.88 22.82
C LEU A 280 22.91 -14.26 22.81
N ASN A 281 23.80 -13.32 23.08
CA ASN A 281 25.24 -13.57 23.15
C ASN A 281 25.66 -14.32 24.42
N ASN A 282 25.02 -14.05 25.55
CA ASN A 282 25.36 -14.66 26.84
C ASN A 282 24.68 -16.02 27.08
N LEU A 283 23.52 -16.28 26.45
CA LEU A 283 22.78 -17.54 26.59
C LEU A 283 23.39 -18.69 25.76
N THR A 284 24.67 -18.98 25.97
CA THR A 284 25.45 -19.99 25.23
C THR A 284 24.79 -21.37 25.18
N SER A 285 24.10 -21.78 26.24
CA SER A 285 23.42 -23.09 26.31
C SER A 285 22.21 -23.24 25.38
N LEU A 286 21.55 -22.12 25.03
CA LEU A 286 20.33 -22.13 24.21
C LEU A 286 20.58 -21.61 22.80
N THR A 287 21.36 -20.54 22.66
CA THR A 287 21.52 -19.79 21.40
C THR A 287 22.85 -20.06 20.69
N GLY A 288 23.76 -20.81 21.32
CA GLY A 288 25.15 -20.95 20.86
C GLY A 288 26.01 -19.71 21.14
N GLY A 289 25.46 -18.66 21.78
CA GLY A 289 26.20 -17.44 22.10
C GLY A 289 26.72 -16.72 20.84
N PRO A 290 28.01 -16.32 20.79
CA PRO A 290 28.60 -15.67 19.63
C PRO A 290 28.56 -16.51 18.35
N ASP A 291 28.70 -17.84 18.47
CA ASP A 291 28.73 -18.77 17.33
C ASP A 291 27.34 -18.88 16.66
N GLY A 292 26.28 -18.62 17.43
CA GLY A 292 24.90 -18.68 16.95
C GLY A 292 24.43 -20.10 16.64
N ILE A 293 23.35 -20.19 15.87
CA ILE A 293 22.73 -21.47 15.45
C ILE A 293 22.88 -21.63 13.95
N SER A 294 23.66 -22.63 13.54
CA SER A 294 23.92 -22.99 12.14
C SER A 294 23.06 -24.16 11.66
N GLY A 295 23.07 -24.42 10.34
CA GLY A 295 22.37 -25.56 9.76
C GLY A 295 20.86 -25.35 9.65
N ILE A 296 20.41 -24.10 9.70
CA ILE A 296 18.99 -23.75 9.58
C ILE A 296 18.53 -24.12 8.15
N PRO A 297 17.48 -24.95 8.00
CA PRO A 297 17.03 -25.38 6.69
C PRO A 297 16.46 -24.21 5.89
N LYS A 298 16.61 -24.27 4.57
CA LYS A 298 15.96 -23.33 3.65
C LYS A 298 14.48 -23.70 3.48
N PRO A 299 13.60 -22.74 3.12
CA PRO A 299 12.19 -23.02 2.89
C PRO A 299 11.99 -24.08 1.80
N THR A 300 10.98 -24.93 1.98
CA THR A 300 10.59 -25.96 1.01
C THR A 300 9.40 -25.50 0.17
N VAL A 301 9.22 -26.06 -1.03
CA VAL A 301 8.04 -25.78 -1.87
C VAL A 301 7.04 -26.90 -1.67
N PHE A 302 5.93 -26.63 -0.97
CA PHE A 302 4.91 -27.65 -0.63
C PHE A 302 5.50 -28.92 0.02
N GLY A 303 6.51 -28.75 0.89
CA GLY A 303 7.20 -29.87 1.54
C GLY A 303 8.31 -30.53 0.71
N ILE A 304 8.52 -30.09 -0.53
CA ILE A 304 9.55 -30.62 -1.44
C ILE A 304 10.85 -29.81 -1.27
N GLU A 305 11.95 -30.51 -1.06
CA GLU A 305 13.27 -29.88 -0.89
C GLU A 305 13.83 -29.37 -2.23
N MET A 306 14.35 -28.14 -2.20
CA MET A 306 15.12 -27.53 -3.30
C MET A 306 16.62 -27.85 -3.15
N ALA A 307 16.95 -29.11 -2.87
CA ALA A 307 18.33 -29.58 -2.71
C ALA A 307 18.82 -30.39 -3.92
N ARG A 308 20.13 -30.62 -4.01
CA ARG A 308 20.74 -31.46 -5.04
C ARG A 308 20.34 -32.92 -4.88
N ASN A 309 20.30 -33.40 -3.64
CA ASN A 309 19.90 -34.75 -3.28
C ASN A 309 18.85 -34.64 -2.18
N ALA A 310 17.85 -35.52 -2.18
CA ALA A 310 16.87 -35.58 -1.10
C ALA A 310 17.52 -36.05 0.20
N LYS A 311 17.20 -35.41 1.33
CA LYS A 311 17.65 -35.88 2.65
C LYS A 311 16.96 -37.17 3.11
N VAL A 312 15.76 -37.45 2.60
CA VAL A 312 14.96 -38.62 2.95
C VAL A 312 14.92 -39.59 1.77
N GLU A 313 15.36 -40.83 2.00
CA GLU A 313 15.32 -41.90 1.00
C GLU A 313 13.88 -42.10 0.48
N GLY A 314 13.72 -42.14 -0.85
CA GLY A 314 12.43 -42.30 -1.52
C GLY A 314 11.66 -41.01 -1.83
N THR A 315 12.14 -39.83 -1.40
CA THR A 315 11.56 -38.54 -1.80
C THR A 315 12.27 -37.94 -3.02
N ARG A 316 11.51 -37.33 -3.93
CA ARG A 316 12.04 -36.61 -5.09
C ARG A 316 12.24 -35.14 -4.72
N THR A 317 13.36 -34.58 -5.11
CA THR A 317 13.63 -33.14 -4.98
C THR A 317 12.87 -32.33 -6.03
N PHE A 318 12.74 -31.02 -5.82
CA PHE A 318 11.91 -30.17 -6.67
C PHE A 318 12.35 -30.18 -8.15
N HIS A 319 13.66 -30.24 -8.40
CA HIS A 319 14.20 -30.27 -9.76
C HIS A 319 13.95 -31.62 -10.45
N GLU A 320 14.03 -32.75 -9.73
CA GLU A 320 13.71 -34.08 -10.26
C GLU A 320 12.22 -34.21 -10.60
N LEU A 321 11.36 -33.57 -9.80
CA LEU A 321 9.90 -33.56 -10.02
C LEU A 321 9.52 -32.82 -11.31
N LEU A 322 10.25 -31.75 -11.64
CA LEU A 322 10.05 -30.95 -12.85
C LEU A 322 10.88 -31.43 -14.05
N GLY A 323 11.76 -32.42 -13.87
CA GLY A 323 12.68 -32.90 -14.90
C GLY A 323 13.76 -31.88 -15.29
N TRP A 324 14.11 -30.95 -14.39
CA TRP A 324 15.10 -29.90 -14.61
C TRP A 324 16.48 -30.31 -14.10
N THR A 325 17.54 -29.79 -14.74
CA THR A 325 18.91 -29.92 -14.23
C THR A 325 19.09 -29.08 -12.97
N TYR A 326 19.64 -29.66 -11.90
CA TYR A 326 19.91 -28.89 -10.67
C TYR A 326 20.95 -27.79 -10.92
N SER A 327 20.53 -26.54 -10.70
CA SER A 327 21.41 -25.38 -10.57
C SER A 327 21.22 -24.74 -9.18
N GLY A 328 22.32 -24.36 -8.54
CA GLY A 328 22.28 -23.62 -7.28
C GLY A 328 21.59 -22.24 -7.41
N GLU A 329 21.45 -21.74 -8.63
CA GLU A 329 20.72 -20.50 -8.93
C GLU A 329 19.23 -20.63 -8.67
N HIS A 330 18.63 -21.80 -8.86
CA HIS A 330 17.20 -22.01 -8.63
C HIS A 330 16.79 -21.75 -7.17
N MET A 331 17.64 -22.14 -6.22
CA MET A 331 17.40 -21.85 -4.80
C MET A 331 17.47 -20.35 -4.50
N VAL A 332 18.40 -19.62 -5.12
CA VAL A 332 18.54 -18.16 -4.92
C VAL A 332 17.34 -17.43 -5.53
N ILE A 333 16.92 -17.82 -6.74
CA ILE A 333 15.71 -17.30 -7.39
C ILE A 333 14.47 -17.62 -6.54
N PHE A 334 14.35 -18.84 -6.04
CA PHE A 334 13.22 -19.23 -5.18
C PHE A 334 13.13 -18.37 -3.90
N LEU A 335 14.25 -18.18 -3.20
CA LEU A 335 14.31 -17.30 -2.04
C LEU A 335 13.93 -15.86 -2.38
N TYR A 336 14.40 -15.34 -3.53
CA TYR A 336 14.00 -14.02 -4.02
C TYR A 336 12.49 -13.92 -4.28
N LEU A 337 11.91 -14.89 -4.98
CA LEU A 337 10.47 -14.92 -5.27
C LEU A 337 9.64 -15.04 -3.99
N LEU A 338 10.12 -15.81 -3.01
CA LEU A 338 9.51 -15.90 -1.69
C LEU A 338 9.60 -14.56 -0.94
N ALA A 339 10.74 -13.88 -0.95
CA ALA A 339 10.89 -12.54 -0.39
C ALA A 339 9.94 -11.55 -1.05
N LEU A 340 9.80 -11.60 -2.39
CA LEU A 340 8.89 -10.73 -3.14
C LEU A 340 7.43 -11.00 -2.77
N LEU A 341 7.05 -12.27 -2.59
CA LEU A 341 5.73 -12.67 -2.12
C LEU A 341 5.47 -12.16 -0.70
N LEU A 342 6.45 -12.26 0.22
CA LEU A 342 6.34 -11.72 1.57
C LEU A 342 6.25 -10.20 1.61
N VAL A 343 6.96 -9.48 0.72
CA VAL A 343 6.79 -8.03 0.53
C VAL A 343 5.38 -7.71 0.03
N GLY A 344 4.87 -8.45 -0.96
CA GLY A 344 3.51 -8.29 -1.47
C GLY A 344 2.45 -8.51 -0.38
N ALA A 345 2.61 -9.56 0.44
CA ALA A 345 1.74 -9.82 1.58
C ALA A 345 1.84 -8.71 2.65
N THR A 346 3.05 -8.29 3.00
CA THR A 346 3.29 -7.18 3.95
C THR A 346 2.64 -5.89 3.46
N LEU A 347 2.75 -5.56 2.17
CA LEU A 347 2.09 -4.39 1.57
C LEU A 347 0.58 -4.51 1.62
N LEU A 348 0.02 -5.66 1.26
CA LEU A 348 -1.42 -5.88 1.30
C LEU A 348 -1.97 -5.69 2.72
N VAL A 349 -1.33 -6.30 3.72
CA VAL A 349 -1.75 -6.20 5.12
C VAL A 349 -1.58 -4.78 5.63
N SER A 350 -0.39 -4.18 5.48
CA SER A 350 -0.13 -2.82 5.97
C SER A 350 -1.02 -1.77 5.29
N SER A 351 -1.22 -1.82 3.97
CA SER A 351 -2.14 -0.90 3.28
C SER A 351 -3.60 -1.08 3.71
N ARG A 352 -4.02 -2.29 4.11
CA ARG A 352 -5.35 -2.53 4.68
C ARG A 352 -5.44 -1.95 6.10
N LEU A 353 -4.44 -2.19 6.95
CA LEU A 353 -4.38 -1.68 8.33
C LEU A 353 -4.47 -0.15 8.39
N ILE A 354 -3.73 0.55 7.52
CA ILE A 354 -3.72 2.03 7.48
C ILE A 354 -5.10 2.59 7.12
N ARG A 355 -5.87 1.88 6.26
CA ARG A 355 -7.22 2.31 5.85
C ARG A 355 -8.31 1.99 6.88
N MET A 356 -8.05 1.05 7.80
CA MET A 356 -8.96 0.68 8.88
C MET A 356 -9.01 1.77 9.96
N PRO A 357 -10.05 1.78 10.84
CA PRO A 357 -10.16 2.75 11.93
C PRO A 357 -8.92 2.80 12.83
N MET A 358 -8.26 1.66 13.04
CA MET A 358 -7.01 1.52 13.78
C MET A 358 -5.87 2.36 13.18
N GLY A 359 -5.71 2.30 11.85
CA GLY A 359 -4.70 3.09 11.13
C GLY A 359 -4.96 4.59 11.21
N ARG A 360 -6.23 5.00 11.08
CA ARG A 360 -6.64 6.40 11.26
C ARG A 360 -6.39 6.89 12.69
N ALA A 361 -6.57 6.02 13.67
CA ALA A 361 -6.29 6.33 15.07
C ALA A 361 -4.79 6.51 15.35
N TRP A 362 -3.91 5.74 14.70
CA TRP A 362 -2.46 5.97 14.77
C TRP A 362 -2.09 7.36 14.23
N GLU A 363 -2.61 7.70 13.05
CA GLU A 363 -2.32 8.98 12.43
C GLU A 363 -2.87 10.14 13.25
N ALA A 364 -4.11 10.06 13.73
CA ALA A 364 -4.70 11.09 14.58
C ALA A 364 -3.90 11.28 15.89
N LEU A 365 -3.45 10.18 16.51
CA LEU A 365 -2.66 10.23 17.74
C LEU A 365 -1.29 10.88 17.52
N ARG A 366 -0.67 10.65 16.36
CA ARG A 366 0.60 11.26 15.97
C ARG A 366 0.49 12.78 15.81
N GLU A 367 -0.63 13.26 15.27
CA GLU A 367 -0.86 14.70 15.07
C GLU A 367 -1.19 15.41 16.39
N ASP A 368 -2.16 14.90 17.16
CA ASP A 368 -2.53 15.48 18.46
C ASP A 368 -3.08 14.42 19.43
N GLU A 369 -2.25 14.03 20.40
CA GLU A 369 -2.62 13.09 21.46
C GLU A 369 -3.71 13.66 22.39
N ILE A 370 -3.74 14.97 22.63
CA ILE A 370 -4.70 15.63 23.53
C ILE A 370 -6.08 15.64 22.88
N ALA A 371 -6.17 16.03 21.61
CA ALA A 371 -7.44 16.01 20.85
C ALA A 371 -8.02 14.59 20.78
N CYS A 372 -7.18 13.57 20.52
CA CYS A 372 -7.61 12.18 20.51
C CYS A 372 -8.21 11.73 21.85
N ARG A 373 -7.56 12.11 22.97
CA ARG A 373 -8.07 11.78 24.32
C ARG A 373 -9.42 12.45 24.59
N SER A 374 -9.62 13.69 24.16
CA SER A 374 -10.89 14.42 24.30
C SER A 374 -12.03 13.76 23.51
N LEU A 375 -11.71 13.07 22.41
CA LEU A 375 -12.65 12.27 21.61
C LEU A 375 -12.89 10.86 22.17
N GLY A 376 -12.32 10.53 23.34
CA GLY A 376 -12.47 9.22 23.98
C GLY A 376 -11.56 8.11 23.43
N LEU A 377 -10.59 8.44 22.57
CA LEU A 377 -9.60 7.47 22.10
C LEU A 377 -8.58 7.17 23.20
N ASN A 378 -8.25 5.89 23.37
CA ASN A 378 -7.27 5.45 24.37
C ASN A 378 -5.85 5.37 23.75
N PRO A 379 -4.92 6.29 24.10
CA PRO A 379 -3.58 6.31 23.53
C PRO A 379 -2.78 5.04 23.79
N THR A 380 -2.99 4.41 24.95
CA THR A 380 -2.31 3.18 25.34
C THR A 380 -2.59 2.08 24.33
N ARG A 381 -3.88 1.83 24.03
CA ARG A 381 -4.25 0.78 23.06
C ARG A 381 -3.71 1.09 21.67
N ILE A 382 -3.78 2.36 21.26
CA ILE A 382 -3.31 2.81 19.95
C ILE A 382 -1.78 2.61 19.82
N LYS A 383 -0.97 3.09 20.78
CA LYS A 383 0.50 2.93 20.79
C LYS A 383 0.93 1.47 20.90
N LEU A 384 0.35 0.70 21.83
CA LEU A 384 0.66 -0.73 21.99
C LEU A 384 0.42 -1.47 20.68
N SER A 385 -0.70 -1.20 20.04
CA SER A 385 -1.06 -1.89 18.82
C SER A 385 -0.14 -1.57 17.63
N ALA A 386 0.39 -0.33 17.56
CA ALA A 386 1.41 0.04 16.58
C ALA A 386 2.70 -0.73 16.81
N PHE A 387 3.20 -0.79 18.06
CA PHE A 387 4.40 -1.53 18.43
C PHE A 387 4.26 -3.04 18.17
N THR A 388 3.15 -3.64 18.58
CA THR A 388 2.87 -5.07 18.39
C THR A 388 2.83 -5.45 16.91
N LEU A 389 2.13 -4.67 16.07
CA LEU A 389 2.05 -4.95 14.63
C LEU A 389 3.35 -4.61 13.89
N GLY A 390 4.05 -3.54 14.28
CA GLY A 390 5.37 -3.23 13.72
C GLY A 390 6.40 -4.32 14.03
N ALA A 391 6.43 -4.81 15.27
CA ALA A 391 7.33 -5.86 15.72
C ALA A 391 7.04 -7.22 15.05
N SER A 392 5.78 -7.53 14.73
CA SER A 392 5.44 -8.78 14.06
C SER A 392 6.06 -8.87 12.65
N PHE A 393 6.05 -7.78 11.89
CA PHE A 393 6.73 -7.70 10.59
C PHE A 393 8.24 -7.84 10.72
N ALA A 394 8.85 -7.28 11.78
CA ALA A 394 10.26 -7.48 12.07
C ALA A 394 10.59 -8.97 12.28
N GLY A 395 9.73 -9.66 13.03
CA GLY A 395 9.85 -11.09 13.30
C GLY A 395 9.81 -11.96 12.05
N ILE A 396 8.86 -11.66 11.15
CA ILE A 396 8.73 -12.32 9.85
C ILE A 396 10.00 -12.10 9.01
N GLY A 397 10.49 -10.86 8.96
CA GLY A 397 11.76 -10.52 8.30
C GLY A 397 12.94 -11.30 8.89
N GLY A 398 12.98 -11.44 10.23
CA GLY A 398 14.01 -12.17 10.98
C GLY A 398 14.05 -13.65 10.66
N ALA A 399 12.90 -14.31 10.71
CA ALA A 399 12.78 -15.73 10.36
C ALA A 399 13.23 -15.98 8.91
N PHE A 400 12.80 -15.12 7.98
CA PHE A 400 13.20 -15.25 6.57
C PHE A 400 14.71 -14.96 6.36
N PHE A 401 15.29 -13.99 7.07
CA PHE A 401 16.73 -13.75 7.05
C PHE A 401 17.52 -14.97 7.52
N ALA A 402 17.15 -15.55 8.67
CA ALA A 402 17.78 -16.76 9.20
C ALA A 402 17.66 -17.94 8.23
N ALA A 403 16.50 -18.10 7.57
CA ALA A 403 16.28 -19.13 6.55
C ALA A 403 17.12 -18.93 5.29
N ARG A 404 17.31 -17.68 4.85
CA ARG A 404 18.16 -17.36 3.69
C ARG A 404 19.63 -17.63 4.00
N GLN A 405 20.11 -17.13 5.15
CA GLN A 405 21.51 -17.21 5.54
C GLN A 405 21.92 -18.63 5.96
N GLY A 406 20.98 -19.42 6.51
CA GLY A 406 21.25 -20.77 7.05
C GLY A 406 21.97 -20.77 8.40
N LEU A 407 22.17 -19.58 8.97
CA LEU A 407 22.83 -19.29 10.24
C LEU A 407 22.16 -18.06 10.85
N VAL A 408 22.02 -18.04 12.17
CA VAL A 408 21.65 -16.83 12.92
C VAL A 408 22.63 -16.63 14.08
N ASN A 409 23.25 -15.45 14.16
CA ASN A 409 24.17 -15.08 15.23
C ASN A 409 23.87 -13.66 15.76
N PRO A 410 24.28 -13.30 16.99
CA PRO A 410 23.91 -12.01 17.59
C PRO A 410 24.54 -10.81 16.87
N GLU A 411 25.69 -11.00 16.23
CA GLU A 411 26.41 -9.96 15.49
C GLU A 411 25.68 -9.47 14.23
N SER A 412 24.72 -10.26 13.72
CA SER A 412 23.85 -9.82 12.62
C SER A 412 22.80 -8.77 13.04
N PHE A 413 22.64 -8.52 14.35
CA PHE A 413 21.56 -7.71 14.91
C PHE A 413 22.09 -6.51 15.71
N THR A 414 22.91 -5.67 15.09
CA THR A 414 23.54 -4.52 15.75
C THR A 414 22.70 -3.25 15.72
N PHE A 415 23.08 -2.25 16.53
CA PHE A 415 22.51 -0.92 16.47
C PHE A 415 22.63 -0.29 15.06
N ILE A 416 23.74 -0.52 14.35
CA ILE A 416 23.94 0.00 12.99
C ILE A 416 22.85 -0.52 12.06
N GLU A 417 22.49 -1.81 12.17
CA GLU A 417 21.40 -2.39 11.39
C GLU A 417 20.04 -1.75 11.73
N SER A 418 19.78 -1.49 13.01
CA SER A 418 18.59 -0.75 13.43
C SER A 418 18.53 0.66 12.84
N ALA A 419 19.67 1.37 12.86
CA ALA A 419 19.81 2.70 12.30
C ALA A 419 19.62 2.70 10.76
N LEU A 420 20.09 1.66 10.06
CA LEU A 420 19.83 1.48 8.63
C LEU A 420 18.34 1.29 8.34
N ILE A 421 17.64 0.47 9.12
CA ILE A 421 16.18 0.27 8.95
C ILE A 421 15.42 1.58 9.22
N LEU A 422 15.82 2.34 10.25
CA LEU A 422 15.24 3.66 10.50
C LEU A 422 15.55 4.63 9.35
N ALA A 423 16.78 4.63 8.84
CA ALA A 423 17.18 5.47 7.71
C ALA A 423 16.35 5.14 6.46
N VAL A 424 16.01 3.88 6.19
CA VAL A 424 15.08 3.49 5.12
C VAL A 424 13.72 4.19 5.28
N VAL A 425 13.18 4.25 6.50
CA VAL A 425 11.89 4.89 6.77
C VAL A 425 11.97 6.42 6.64
N VAL A 426 13.00 7.03 7.22
CA VAL A 426 13.20 8.48 7.18
C VAL A 426 13.50 8.95 5.75
N LEU A 427 14.40 8.25 5.04
CA LEU A 427 14.76 8.53 3.64
C LEU A 427 13.55 8.32 2.71
N GLY A 428 12.78 7.26 2.93
CA GLY A 428 11.57 7.00 2.15
C GLY A 428 10.52 8.11 2.32
N GLY A 429 10.43 8.65 3.53
CA GLY A 429 9.42 9.60 3.95
C GLY A 429 8.43 8.93 4.90
N MET A 430 8.38 9.43 6.13
CA MET A 430 7.53 8.89 7.19
C MET A 430 6.05 8.83 6.76
N GLY A 431 5.46 7.65 6.85
CA GLY A 431 4.07 7.40 6.43
C GLY A 431 3.89 7.08 4.94
N SER A 432 4.97 7.00 4.15
CA SER A 432 4.91 6.63 2.73
C SER A 432 5.42 5.22 2.47
N GLN A 433 4.52 4.30 2.14
CA GLN A 433 4.89 2.91 1.83
C GLN A 433 5.77 2.82 0.56
N LEU A 434 5.45 3.58 -0.50
CA LEU A 434 6.23 3.59 -1.74
C LEU A 434 7.61 4.20 -1.54
N GLY A 435 7.71 5.26 -0.73
CA GLY A 435 8.97 5.88 -0.37
C GLY A 435 9.89 4.91 0.35
N VAL A 436 9.36 4.19 1.34
CA VAL A 436 10.09 3.15 2.09
C VAL A 436 10.64 2.05 1.17
N ILE A 437 9.84 1.57 0.21
CA ILE A 437 10.31 0.56 -0.76
C ILE A 437 11.48 1.10 -1.57
N LEU A 438 11.35 2.30 -2.14
CA LEU A 438 12.39 2.91 -2.95
C LEU A 438 13.67 3.15 -2.13
N ALA A 439 13.54 3.63 -0.90
CA ALA A 439 14.64 3.87 0.01
C ALA A 439 15.36 2.57 0.40
N ALA A 440 14.63 1.49 0.68
CA ALA A 440 15.23 0.17 0.97
C ALA A 440 16.03 -0.34 -0.22
N LEU A 441 15.46 -0.30 -1.43
CA LEU A 441 16.15 -0.72 -2.65
C LEU A 441 17.41 0.12 -2.89
N LEU A 442 17.32 1.44 -2.73
CA LEU A 442 18.45 2.35 -2.93
C LEU A 442 19.54 2.15 -1.87
N LEU A 443 19.18 2.10 -0.58
CA LEU A 443 20.14 1.98 0.51
C LEU A 443 20.80 0.60 0.58
N THR A 444 20.14 -0.46 0.11
CA THR A 444 20.77 -1.78 0.02
C THR A 444 21.61 -1.93 -1.25
N ALA A 445 21.20 -1.35 -2.38
CA ALA A 445 21.96 -1.46 -3.64
C ALA A 445 23.18 -0.51 -3.70
N LEU A 446 23.10 0.68 -3.10
CA LEU A 446 24.16 1.69 -3.15
C LEU A 446 25.51 1.22 -2.58
N PRO A 447 25.55 0.51 -1.43
CA PRO A 447 26.78 -0.11 -0.92
C PRO A 447 27.41 -1.13 -1.88
N GLU A 448 26.62 -1.83 -2.69
CA GLU A 448 27.14 -2.81 -3.66
C GLU A 448 27.71 -2.11 -4.90
N LEU A 449 27.08 -1.01 -5.34
CA LEU A 449 27.58 -0.21 -6.45
C LEU A 449 28.85 0.55 -6.10
N THR A 450 29.02 0.94 -4.83
CA THR A 450 30.21 1.65 -4.33
C THR A 450 31.24 0.71 -3.70
N ARG A 451 31.15 -0.60 -3.99
CA ARG A 451 32.01 -1.63 -3.40
C ARG A 451 33.50 -1.40 -3.63
N GLU A 452 33.88 -0.77 -4.75
CA GLU A 452 35.27 -0.38 -5.04
C GLU A 452 35.82 0.69 -4.09
N PHE A 453 34.94 1.43 -3.40
CA PHE A 453 35.26 2.44 -2.39
C PHE A 453 34.89 1.99 -0.97
N ALA A 454 35.11 0.69 -0.66
CA ALA A 454 34.66 0.07 0.58
C ALA A 454 35.02 0.86 1.86
N GLU A 455 36.20 1.50 1.90
CA GLU A 455 36.66 2.32 3.03
C GLU A 455 35.81 3.59 3.24
N TYR A 456 35.28 4.18 2.16
CA TYR A 456 34.48 5.41 2.21
C TYR A 456 32.97 5.16 2.27
N ARG A 457 32.53 3.90 2.29
CA ARG A 457 31.11 3.52 2.17
C ARG A 457 30.21 4.18 3.20
N MET A 458 30.62 4.19 4.47
CA MET A 458 29.87 4.82 5.56
C MET A 458 29.84 6.35 5.44
N LEU A 459 30.91 6.95 4.90
CA LEU A 459 30.99 8.38 4.67
C LEU A 459 30.08 8.81 3.51
N VAL A 460 30.08 8.05 2.40
CA VAL A 460 29.16 8.26 1.28
C VAL A 460 27.71 8.09 1.73
N PHE A 461 27.41 7.06 2.53
CA PHE A 461 26.08 6.85 3.11
C PHE A 461 25.63 8.04 3.96
N GLY A 462 26.48 8.49 4.90
CA GLY A 462 26.18 9.66 5.75
C GLY A 462 25.99 10.94 4.94
N LEU A 463 26.81 11.16 3.91
CA LEU A 463 26.69 12.30 3.01
C LEU A 463 25.37 12.28 2.24
N VAL A 464 24.97 11.13 1.68
CA VAL A 464 23.68 10.98 0.99
C VAL A 464 22.51 11.29 1.92
N MET A 465 22.57 10.81 3.17
CA MET A 465 21.56 11.13 4.18
C MET A 465 21.49 12.63 4.47
N ILE A 466 22.63 13.30 4.67
CA ILE A 466 22.68 14.75 4.94
C ILE A 466 22.15 15.55 3.76
N LEU A 467 22.65 15.28 2.54
CA LEU A 467 22.21 15.96 1.32
C LEU A 467 20.70 15.81 1.12
N MET A 468 20.18 14.62 1.37
CA MET A 468 18.75 14.36 1.26
C MET A 468 17.96 15.11 2.33
N MET A 469 18.42 15.16 3.58
CA MET A 469 17.76 15.94 4.64
C MET A 469 17.73 17.44 4.32
N MET A 470 18.75 17.97 3.61
CA MET A 470 18.79 19.36 3.17
C MET A 470 17.82 19.65 2.01
N TRP A 471 17.76 18.78 0.99
CA TRP A 471 16.98 19.05 -0.23
C TRP A 471 15.55 18.48 -0.21
N ARG A 472 15.32 17.42 0.56
CA ARG A 472 14.04 16.69 0.65
C ARG A 472 13.76 16.26 2.10
N PRO A 473 13.53 17.21 3.03
CA PRO A 473 13.36 16.92 4.46
C PRO A 473 12.16 16.02 4.79
N GLN A 474 11.20 15.86 3.87
CA GLN A 474 10.01 15.03 4.05
C GLN A 474 10.15 13.59 3.52
N GLY A 475 11.30 13.22 2.93
CA GLY A 475 11.45 11.94 2.24
C GLY A 475 11.60 12.06 0.72
N LEU A 476 12.02 10.97 0.08
CA LEU A 476 12.04 10.81 -1.38
C LEU A 476 10.62 10.94 -1.97
N LEU A 477 9.64 10.29 -1.33
CA LEU A 477 8.24 10.29 -1.75
C LEU A 477 7.35 10.53 -0.54
N PRO A 478 7.18 11.78 -0.08
CA PRO A 478 6.39 12.08 1.11
C PRO A 478 4.92 11.67 0.92
N ALA A 479 4.29 11.25 2.02
CA ALA A 479 2.87 10.95 2.03
C ALA A 479 2.08 12.23 1.72
N ARG A 480 1.33 12.25 0.61
CA ARG A 480 0.43 13.36 0.27
C ARG A 480 -0.88 13.18 1.04
N ARG A 481 -1.16 14.08 1.97
CA ARG A 481 -2.37 14.09 2.78
C ARG A 481 -3.37 15.10 2.21
N PRO A 482 -4.67 14.76 2.11
CA PRO A 482 -5.71 15.75 1.85
C PRO A 482 -5.82 16.66 3.08
N HIS A 483 -5.30 17.88 2.99
CA HIS A 483 -5.58 18.91 3.98
C HIS A 483 -6.94 19.53 3.65
N VAL A 484 -7.92 19.33 4.53
CA VAL A 484 -9.15 20.12 4.48
C VAL A 484 -8.86 21.40 5.23
N GLU A 485 -8.47 22.44 4.50
CA GLU A 485 -8.44 23.79 5.07
C GLU A 485 -9.89 24.25 5.22
N LEU A 486 -10.34 24.38 6.47
CA LEU A 486 -11.61 25.03 6.74
C LEU A 486 -11.43 26.52 6.39
N PRO A 487 -12.28 27.09 5.52
CA PRO A 487 -12.25 28.53 5.28
C PRO A 487 -12.45 29.26 6.62
N ARG A 488 -11.52 30.19 6.91
CA ARG A 488 -11.56 31.03 8.11
C ARG A 488 -12.67 32.07 8.05
#